data_AF-A0A8X6V4S4-F1
#
_entry.id   AF-A0A8X6V4S4-F1
#
_cell.length_a   1.000
_cell.length_b   1.000
_cell.length_c   1.000
_cell.angle_alpha   90.00
_cell.angle_beta   90.00
_cell.angle_gamma   90.00
#
_symmetry.space_group_name_H-M   'P 1'
#
loop_
_entity.id
_entity.type
_entity.pdbx_description
1 polymer ?
#
loop_
_entity_poly.entity_id
_entity_poly.type
_entity_poly.pdbx_seq_one_letter_code
_entity_poly.pdbx_strand_id
1 'polypeptide(L)'
;MAVNDRTTSSRQLTARWSTATGVLMSASSIRRRLLNRGLRARLPLNRIPLMANHRRLRLQWAHEHRAWQADSQQGVFSDESHFNLWDHVGRIRVRRYAGEHCFPELSNDIVS
;
A
#
# COMPACT_ATOMS: atom_id res chain seq x y z
N MET A 1 -13.98 -3.09 -15.51
CA MET A 1 -14.43 -3.56 -14.18
C MET A 1 -13.32 -3.55 -13.13
N ALA A 2 -12.18 -4.24 -13.29
CA ALA A 2 -11.14 -4.31 -12.24
C ALA A 2 -10.16 -3.11 -12.17
N VAL A 3 -10.11 -2.24 -13.18
CA VAL A 3 -9.31 -1.00 -13.16
C VAL A 3 -10.08 0.14 -12.49
N ASN A 4 -11.41 0.14 -12.59
CA ASN A 4 -12.29 1.15 -12.00
C ASN A 4 -12.51 0.90 -10.50
N ASP A 5 -12.24 -0.31 -10.01
CA ASP A 5 -12.35 -0.72 -8.62
C ASP A 5 -11.12 -1.56 -8.27
N ARG A 6 -10.08 -0.87 -7.81
CA ARG A 6 -8.71 -1.42 -7.68
C ARG A 6 -8.48 -2.19 -6.38
N THR A 7 -9.35 -2.05 -5.39
CA THR A 7 -9.25 -2.73 -4.08
C THR A 7 -10.03 -4.05 -4.05
N THR A 8 -10.92 -4.28 -5.02
CA THR A 8 -11.75 -5.49 -5.04
C THR A 8 -10.95 -6.79 -5.19
N SER A 9 -11.25 -7.73 -4.29
CA SER A 9 -10.66 -9.07 -4.25
C SER A 9 -11.14 -9.94 -5.42
N SER A 10 -10.37 -10.98 -5.77
CA SER A 10 -10.79 -11.92 -6.83
C SER A 10 -12.11 -12.63 -6.50
N ARG A 11 -12.45 -12.82 -5.21
CA ARG A 11 -13.71 -13.45 -4.79
C ARG A 11 -14.90 -12.54 -5.03
N GLN A 12 -14.79 -11.27 -4.65
CA GLN A 12 -15.82 -10.27 -4.92
C GLN A 12 -16.03 -10.08 -6.44
N LEU A 13 -14.94 -10.09 -7.24
CA LEU A 13 -15.05 -10.08 -8.70
C LEU A 13 -15.76 -11.32 -9.24
N THR A 14 -15.53 -12.50 -8.66
CA THR A 14 -16.25 -13.73 -9.02
C THR A 14 -17.75 -13.59 -8.75
N ALA A 15 -18.13 -13.11 -7.56
CA ALA A 15 -19.54 -12.92 -7.23
C ALA A 15 -20.22 -11.95 -8.20
N ARG A 16 -19.62 -10.77 -8.43
CA ARG A 16 -20.15 -9.77 -9.37
C ARG A 16 -20.26 -10.30 -10.80
N TRP A 17 -19.25 -11.04 -11.26
CA TRP A 17 -19.27 -11.66 -12.59
C TRP A 17 -20.41 -12.67 -12.72
N SER A 18 -20.59 -13.53 -11.72
CA SER A 18 -21.64 -14.54 -11.71
C SER A 18 -23.03 -13.89 -11.72
N THR A 19 -23.24 -12.85 -10.92
CA THR A 19 -24.52 -12.11 -10.90
C THR A 19 -24.81 -11.44 -12.24
N ALA A 20 -23.80 -10.87 -12.90
CA ALA A 20 -23.99 -10.12 -14.15
C ALA A 20 -24.17 -11.02 -15.39
N THR A 21 -23.53 -12.18 -15.42
CA THR A 21 -23.46 -13.04 -16.63
C THR A 21 -24.16 -14.39 -16.47
N GLY A 22 -24.55 -14.77 -15.25
CA GLY A 22 -25.05 -16.11 -14.94
C GLY A 22 -23.99 -17.22 -15.00
N VAL A 23 -22.73 -16.89 -15.35
CA VAL A 23 -21.66 -17.87 -15.52
C VAL A 23 -20.82 -17.97 -14.26
N LEU A 24 -20.70 -19.18 -13.71
CA LEU A 24 -19.83 -19.46 -12.58
C LEU A 24 -18.36 -19.47 -13.00
N MET A 25 -17.56 -18.64 -12.35
CA MET A 25 -16.12 -18.55 -12.58
C MET A 25 -15.35 -18.60 -11.27
N SER A 26 -14.38 -19.51 -11.16
CA SER A 26 -13.54 -19.57 -9.96
C SER A 26 -12.68 -18.30 -9.78
N ALA A 27 -12.45 -17.93 -8.52
CA ALA A 27 -11.58 -16.80 -8.18
C ALA A 27 -10.15 -16.98 -8.71
N SER A 28 -9.68 -18.22 -8.86
CA SER A 28 -8.38 -18.53 -9.45
C SER A 28 -8.31 -18.21 -10.94
N SER A 29 -9.40 -18.44 -11.68
CA SER A 29 -9.50 -18.08 -13.10
C SER A 29 -9.56 -16.57 -13.30
N ILE A 30 -10.30 -15.85 -12.45
CA ILE A 30 -10.28 -14.38 -12.45
C ILE A 30 -8.88 -13.86 -12.11
N ARG A 31 -8.21 -14.41 -11.09
CA ARG A 31 -6.84 -14.03 -10.74
C ARG A 31 -5.88 -14.21 -11.92
N ARG A 32 -5.92 -15.35 -12.61
CA ARG A 32 -5.08 -15.60 -13.80
C ARG A 32 -5.35 -14.59 -14.91
N ARG A 33 -6.62 -14.32 -15.23
CA ARG A 33 -6.97 -13.31 -16.25
C ARG A 33 -6.46 -11.92 -15.90
N LEU A 34 -6.52 -11.51 -14.63
CA LEU A 34 -5.98 -10.24 -14.16
C LEU A 34 -4.46 -10.19 -14.29
N LEU A 35 -3.76 -11.27 -13.93
CA LEU A 35 -2.30 -11.35 -14.08
C LEU A 35 -1.87 -11.35 -15.55
N ASN A 36 -2.59 -12.06 -16.42
CA ASN A 36 -2.33 -12.07 -17.86
C ASN A 36 -2.53 -10.69 -18.48
N ARG A 37 -3.47 -9.90 -17.94
CA ARG A 37 -3.66 -8.49 -18.30
C ARG A 37 -2.63 -7.57 -17.65
N GLY A 38 -1.73 -8.05 -16.79
CA GLY A 38 -0.69 -7.25 -16.13
C GLY A 38 -1.09 -6.62 -14.80
N LEU A 39 -2.34 -6.82 -14.33
CA LEU A 39 -2.83 -6.27 -13.07
C LEU A 39 -2.42 -7.15 -11.88
N ARG A 40 -1.53 -6.61 -11.05
CA ARG A 40 -1.00 -7.30 -9.87
C ARG A 40 -1.48 -6.62 -8.61
N ALA A 41 -1.95 -7.41 -7.64
CA ALA A 41 -2.24 -6.91 -6.30
C ALA A 41 -0.93 -6.56 -5.59
N ARG A 42 -0.82 -5.32 -5.12
CA ARG A 42 0.34 -4.77 -4.41
C ARG A 42 -0.13 -3.91 -3.25
N LEU A 43 0.75 -3.74 -2.27
CA LEU A 43 0.50 -2.76 -1.23
C LEU A 43 0.67 -1.36 -1.84
N PRO A 44 -0.26 -0.42 -1.58
CA PRO A 44 -0.10 0.97 -1.94
C PRO A 44 1.16 1.49 -1.25
N LEU A 45 1.88 2.34 -1.97
CA LEU A 45 3.01 3.05 -1.41
C LEU A 45 2.49 4.35 -0.84
N ASN A 46 2.08 4.35 0.43
CA ASN A 46 1.74 5.58 1.12
C ASN A 46 3.04 6.23 1.60
N ARG A 47 3.44 7.33 0.97
CA ARG A 47 4.58 8.15 1.35
C ARG A 47 4.06 9.54 1.67
N ILE A 48 4.26 9.97 2.92
CA ILE A 48 4.05 11.37 3.29
C ILE A 48 5.07 12.20 2.51
N PRO A 49 4.65 13.16 1.66
CA PRO A 49 5.57 14.00 0.92
C PRO A 49 6.43 14.79 1.90
N LEU A 50 7.75 14.60 1.86
CA LEU A 50 8.66 15.41 2.65
C LEU A 50 8.88 16.74 1.94
N MET A 51 8.58 17.84 2.64
CA MET A 51 8.95 19.17 2.21
C MET A 51 10.47 19.29 2.00
N ALA A 52 10.90 20.22 1.14
CA ALA A 52 12.32 20.37 0.79
C ALA A 52 13.21 20.65 2.01
N ASN A 53 12.73 21.48 2.95
CA ASN A 53 13.40 21.76 4.23
C ASN A 53 13.55 20.49 5.09
N HIS A 54 12.50 19.67 5.21
CA HIS A 54 12.54 18.42 5.96
C HIS A 54 13.57 17.45 5.39
N ARG A 55 13.67 17.36 4.06
CA ARG A 55 14.67 16.52 3.41
C ARG A 55 16.09 16.99 3.73
N ARG A 56 16.35 18.30 3.64
CA ARG A 56 17.65 18.88 3.97
C ARG A 56 18.06 18.63 5.42
N LEU A 57 17.18 18.92 6.37
CA LEU A 57 17.47 18.77 7.80
C LEU A 57 17.69 17.30 8.19
N ARG A 58 16.86 16.39 7.69
CA ARG A 58 17.03 14.95 7.95
C ARG A 58 18.34 14.41 7.36
N LEU A 59 18.72 14.86 6.17
CA LEU A 59 19.98 14.47 5.54
C LEU A 59 21.19 14.98 6.32
N GLN A 60 21.16 16.26 6.71
CA GLN A 60 22.22 16.86 7.53
C GLN A 60 22.38 16.10 8.85
N TRP A 61 21.27 15.88 9.57
CA TRP A 61 21.28 15.12 10.82
C TRP A 61 21.86 13.72 10.63
N ALA A 62 21.48 13.00 9.57
CA ALA A 62 22.02 11.68 9.28
C ALA A 62 23.53 11.69 8.98
N HIS A 63 24.05 12.74 8.35
CA HIS A 63 25.48 12.89 8.12
C HIS A 63 26.25 13.17 9.41
N GLU A 64 25.75 14.08 10.24
CA GLU A 64 26.35 14.45 11.53
C GLU A 64 26.42 13.25 12.49
N HIS A 65 25.39 12.39 12.45
CA HIS A 65 25.27 11.23 13.35
C HIS A 65 25.70 9.91 12.68
N ARG A 66 26.39 9.97 11.53
CA ARG A 66 26.82 8.77 10.78
C ARG A 66 27.76 7.85 11.57
N ALA A 67 28.54 8.42 12.49
CA ALA A 67 29.55 7.72 13.28
C ALA A 67 29.13 7.50 14.75
N TRP A 68 27.83 7.50 15.05
CA TRP A 68 27.34 7.18 16.41
C TRP A 68 27.87 5.81 16.88
N GLN A 69 28.58 5.82 18.02
CA GLN A 69 29.22 4.65 18.63
C GLN A 69 28.38 4.08 19.78
N ALA A 70 28.80 2.96 20.39
CA ALA A 70 28.06 2.33 21.49
C ALA A 70 27.76 3.31 22.66
N ASP A 71 28.65 4.27 22.93
CA ASP A 71 28.50 5.25 24.01
C ASP A 71 27.37 6.27 23.77
N SER A 72 26.86 6.42 22.53
CA SER A 72 25.69 7.26 22.25
C SER A 72 24.34 6.57 22.53
N GLN A 73 24.33 5.34 23.05
CA GLN A 73 23.12 4.61 23.45
C GLN A 73 22.49 5.09 24.76
N GLN A 74 23.01 6.16 25.37
CA GLN A 74 22.47 6.75 26.61
C GLN A 74 21.11 7.43 26.41
N GLY A 75 20.73 7.72 25.16
CA GLY A 75 19.42 8.29 24.83
C GLY A 75 18.32 7.24 24.91
N VAL A 76 17.35 7.45 25.78
CA VAL A 76 16.10 6.68 25.80
C VAL A 76 15.17 7.26 24.74
N PHE A 77 14.84 6.46 23.72
CA PHE A 77 13.80 6.82 22.74
C PHE A 77 12.42 6.61 23.34
N SER A 78 11.54 7.59 23.17
CA SER A 78 10.11 7.46 23.45
C SER A 78 9.31 7.74 22.19
N ASP A 79 8.25 6.95 21.97
CA ASP A 79 7.19 7.25 21.01
C ASP A 79 5.84 6.87 21.59
N GLU A 80 4.79 7.33 20.91
CA GLU A 80 3.42 6.87 21.14
C GLU A 80 2.98 6.01 19.95
N SER A 81 2.47 4.82 20.26
CA SER A 81 1.94 3.89 19.27
C SER A 81 0.46 3.61 19.56
N HIS A 82 -0.37 3.69 18.52
CA HIS A 82 -1.80 3.41 18.62
C HIS A 82 -2.05 1.90 18.47
N PHE A 83 -2.80 1.31 19.40
CA PHE A 83 -3.21 -0.10 19.34
C PHE A 83 -4.72 -0.20 19.18
N ASN A 84 -5.17 -0.83 18.09
CA ASN A 84 -6.59 -1.04 17.83
C ASN A 84 -7.00 -2.47 18.21
N LEU A 85 -8.11 -2.61 18.93
CA LEU A 85 -8.61 -3.91 19.40
C LEU A 85 -9.40 -4.68 18.34
N TRP A 86 -10.07 -3.97 17.44
CA TRP A 86 -11.01 -4.56 16.46
C TRP A 86 -10.67 -4.19 15.03
N ASP A 87 -10.24 -2.95 14.82
CA ASP A 87 -9.98 -2.44 13.49
C ASP A 87 -8.59 -2.82 12.99
N HIS A 88 -8.54 -3.28 11.75
CA HIS A 88 -7.30 -3.66 11.10
C HIS A 88 -6.76 -2.43 10.36
N VAL A 89 -5.75 -1.78 10.94
CA VAL A 89 -4.91 -0.76 10.27
C VAL A 89 -3.97 -1.42 9.24
N GLY A 90 -4.47 -2.43 8.55
CA GLY A 90 -3.78 -3.13 7.49
C GLY A 90 -3.94 -2.34 6.20
N ARG A 91 -2.83 -2.13 5.48
CA ARG A 91 -2.88 -1.51 4.16
C ARG A 91 -3.65 -2.43 3.20
N ILE A 92 -4.75 -1.92 2.65
CA ILE A 92 -5.53 -2.61 1.62
C ILE A 92 -4.68 -2.78 0.36
N ARG A 93 -4.70 -3.96 -0.25
CA ARG A 93 -3.99 -4.19 -1.51
C ARG A 93 -4.74 -3.57 -2.68
N VAL A 94 -4.00 -2.86 -3.52
CA VAL A 94 -4.50 -2.24 -4.76
C VAL A 94 -3.97 -3.02 -5.95
N ARG A 95 -4.81 -3.26 -6.94
CA ARG A 95 -4.42 -3.83 -8.24
C ARG A 95 -3.92 -2.72 -9.14
N ARG A 96 -2.67 -2.88 -9.61
CA ARG A 96 -2.02 -1.91 -10.50
C ARG A 96 -1.12 -2.60 -11.52
N TYR A 97 -0.83 -1.90 -12.61
CA TYR A 97 0.18 -2.28 -13.59
C TYR A 97 1.59 -2.04 -13.05
N ALA A 98 2.59 -2.61 -13.72
CA ALA A 98 3.99 -2.26 -13.45
C ALA A 98 4.22 -0.78 -13.81
N GLY A 99 4.97 -0.05 -12.98
CA GLY A 99 5.23 1.38 -13.18
C GLY A 99 4.28 2.32 -12.44
N GLU A 100 3.06 1.88 -12.10
CA GLU A 100 2.05 2.70 -11.42
C GLU A 100 2.30 2.90 -9.90
N HIS A 101 3.55 2.97 -9.47
CA HIS A 101 3.91 3.05 -8.05
C HIS A 101 3.97 4.47 -7.48
N CYS A 102 4.07 5.47 -8.35
CA CYS A 102 4.23 6.88 -8.00
C CYS A 102 2.95 7.72 -8.14
N PHE A 103 1.82 7.13 -8.55
CA PHE A 103 0.57 7.88 -8.70
C PHE A 103 -0.13 8.03 -7.33
N PRO A 104 -0.27 9.27 -6.80
CA PRO A 104 -0.92 9.53 -5.51
C PRO A 104 -2.39 9.05 -5.47
N GLU A 105 -3.02 9.03 -6.65
CA GLU A 105 -4.40 8.63 -6.89
C GLU A 105 -4.68 7.20 -6.40
N LEU A 106 -3.67 6.31 -6.47
CA LEU A 106 -3.77 4.91 -6.04
C LEU A 106 -3.62 4.71 -4.53
N SER A 107 -3.31 5.78 -3.79
CA SER A 107 -3.21 5.81 -2.33
C SER A 107 -4.44 6.44 -1.67
N ASN A 108 -5.14 7.34 -2.37
CA ASN A 108 -6.26 8.11 -1.83
C ASN A 108 -7.57 7.31 -1.78
N ASP A 109 -7.74 6.32 -2.66
CA ASP A 109 -8.93 5.44 -2.72
C ASP A 109 -9.08 4.49 -1.51
N ILE A 110 -8.21 4.58 -0.50
CA ILE A 110 -8.13 3.67 0.65
C ILE A 110 -8.52 4.39 1.95
N VAL A 111 -8.60 5.72 1.93
CA VAL A 111 -8.99 6.55 3.07
C VAL A 111 -10.30 7.26 2.71
N SER A 112 -11.39 6.50 2.67
CA SER A 112 -12.75 7.05 2.66
C SER A 112 -13.74 6.06 3.23
#